data_AF-S4PWH5-F1
#
_entry.id   AF-S4PWH5-F1
#
_cell.length_a   1.000
_cell.length_b   1.000
_cell.length_c   1.000
_cell.angle_alpha   90.00
_cell.angle_beta   90.00
_cell.angle_gamma   90.00
#
_symmetry.space_group_name_H-M   'P 1'
#
loop_
_entity.id
_entity.type
_entity.pdbx_description
1 polymer ?
#
loop_
_entity_poly.entity_id
_entity_poly.type
_entity_poly.pdbx_seq_one_letter_code
_entity_poly.pdbx_strand_id
1 'polypeptide(L)'
;MEVVSSQQIITPHALPLFRQEKLRTSKKRMEKDRLDPMKSRRPDLPITSGQGGRVAASGSTLSSFVIRNLGLSKRVDDDQDPREAILKYAKEAEENPFWVAPAYKKTQPKAIFQDSEDDPSDAKKPKTDS
;
A
#
# COMPACT_ATOMS: atom_id res chain seq x y z
N MET A 1 -10.40 -46.75 17.81
CA MET A 1 -11.22 -46.38 16.64
C MET A 1 -10.94 -47.43 15.58
N GLU A 2 -11.86 -48.37 15.38
CA GLU A 2 -11.71 -49.45 14.39
C GLU A 2 -11.54 -48.86 13.00
N VAL A 3 -10.42 -49.16 12.35
CA VAL A 3 -10.17 -48.78 10.96
C VAL A 3 -10.86 -49.83 10.09
N VAL A 4 -12.12 -49.56 9.74
CA VAL A 4 -12.85 -50.38 8.76
C VAL A 4 -12.17 -50.17 7.40
N SER A 5 -11.40 -51.14 6.94
CA SER A 5 -10.81 -51.12 5.60
C SER A 5 -11.94 -51.24 4.57
N SER A 6 -12.35 -50.11 3.98
CA SER A 6 -13.38 -50.10 2.95
C SER A 6 -12.87 -50.77 1.68
N GLN A 7 -13.32 -51.99 1.39
CA GLN A 7 -13.06 -52.70 0.14
C GLN A 7 -13.71 -51.90 -1.03
N GLN A 8 -12.91 -51.36 -1.94
CA GLN A 8 -13.44 -50.55 -3.05
C GLN A 8 -14.00 -51.46 -4.15
N ILE A 9 -15.32 -51.42 -4.36
CA ILE A 9 -16.01 -52.18 -5.42
C ILE A 9 -15.94 -51.41 -6.74
N ILE A 10 -15.31 -51.99 -7.77
CA ILE A 10 -15.11 -51.36 -9.08
C ILE A 10 -15.98 -52.06 -10.13
N THR A 11 -16.89 -51.31 -10.75
CA THR A 11 -17.72 -51.79 -11.86
C THR A 11 -17.02 -51.56 -13.22
N PRO A 12 -16.89 -52.57 -14.09
CA PRO A 12 -16.10 -52.48 -15.33
C PRO A 12 -16.69 -51.52 -16.39
N HIS A 13 -18.02 -51.39 -16.46
CA HIS A 13 -18.74 -50.58 -17.45
C HIS A 13 -19.61 -49.47 -16.82
N ALA A 14 -19.13 -48.80 -15.77
CA ALA A 14 -19.81 -47.60 -15.28
C ALA A 14 -19.65 -46.42 -16.24
N LEU A 15 -20.71 -45.63 -16.42
CA LEU A 15 -20.66 -44.35 -17.13
C LEU A 15 -19.59 -43.44 -16.48
N PRO A 16 -18.98 -42.52 -17.25
CA PRO A 16 -17.98 -41.59 -16.74
C PRO A 16 -18.43 -40.82 -15.49
N LEU A 17 -19.72 -40.47 -15.41
CA LEU A 17 -20.32 -39.77 -14.27
C LEU A 17 -20.32 -40.60 -12.97
N PHE A 18 -20.33 -41.94 -13.05
CA PHE A 18 -20.35 -42.85 -11.89
C PHE A 18 -19.02 -43.57 -11.67
N ARG A 19 -18.00 -43.27 -12.49
CA ARG A 19 -16.69 -43.88 -12.35
C ARG A 19 -15.99 -43.28 -11.13
N GLN A 20 -15.81 -44.08 -10.09
CA GLN A 20 -15.04 -43.71 -8.91
C GLN A 20 -13.59 -43.37 -9.29
N GLU A 21 -13.10 -42.19 -8.89
CA GLU A 21 -11.71 -41.79 -9.11
C GLU A 21 -10.75 -42.72 -8.36
N LYS A 22 -9.81 -43.33 -9.09
CA LYS A 22 -8.76 -44.18 -8.53
C LYS A 22 -7.64 -43.32 -7.97
N LEU A 23 -7.72 -42.90 -6.72
CA LEU A 23 -6.60 -42.23 -6.04
C LEU A 23 -5.55 -43.27 -5.67
N ARG A 24 -4.55 -43.44 -6.55
CA ARG A 24 -3.55 -44.52 -6.44
C ARG A 24 -2.60 -44.42 -5.24
N THR A 25 -2.47 -43.25 -4.59
CA THR A 25 -1.68 -43.07 -3.36
C THR A 25 -2.19 -41.90 -2.52
N SER A 26 -2.00 -41.95 -1.20
CA SER A 26 -2.30 -40.83 -0.27
C SER A 26 -1.57 -39.54 -0.68
N LYS A 27 -0.32 -39.64 -1.14
CA LYS A 27 0.48 -38.51 -1.63
C LYS A 27 -0.19 -37.78 -2.82
N LYS A 28 -0.67 -38.52 -3.83
CA LYS A 28 -1.36 -37.93 -4.98
C LYS A 28 -2.69 -37.28 -4.60
N ARG A 29 -3.40 -37.82 -3.59
CA ARG A 29 -4.60 -37.18 -3.02
C ARG A 29 -4.27 -35.84 -2.37
N MET A 30 -3.22 -35.79 -1.54
CA MET A 30 -2.80 -34.53 -0.90
C MET A 30 -2.32 -33.47 -1.91
N GLU A 31 -1.61 -33.87 -2.97
CA GLU A 31 -1.19 -32.94 -4.03
C GLU A 31 -2.39 -32.35 -4.77
N LYS A 32 -3.39 -33.18 -5.11
CA LYS A 32 -4.64 -32.72 -5.74
C LYS A 32 -5.42 -31.78 -4.82
N ASP A 33 -5.53 -32.14 -3.55
CA ASP A 33 -6.21 -31.32 -2.54
C ASP A 33 -5.51 -29.97 -2.32
N ARG A 34 -4.19 -29.89 -2.53
CA ARG A 34 -3.39 -28.65 -2.46
C ARG A 34 -3.51 -27.75 -3.70
N LEU A 35 -3.98 -28.30 -4.82
CA LEU A 35 -4.24 -27.55 -6.05
C LEU A 35 -5.62 -26.88 -6.04
N ASP A 36 -6.58 -27.44 -5.30
CA ASP A 36 -7.92 -26.86 -5.13
C ASP A 36 -7.87 -25.60 -4.25
N PRO A 37 -8.21 -24.40 -4.77
CA PRO A 37 -8.15 -23.15 -4.01
C PRO A 37 -9.04 -23.15 -2.77
N MET A 38 -10.21 -23.79 -2.85
CA MET A 38 -11.17 -23.81 -1.73
C MET A 38 -10.71 -24.73 -0.61
N LYS A 39 -10.22 -25.93 -0.96
CA LYS A 39 -9.80 -26.93 0.01
C LYS A 39 -8.44 -26.63 0.63
N SER A 40 -7.51 -26.09 -0.17
CA SER A 40 -6.15 -25.79 0.27
C SER A 40 -6.01 -24.43 0.96
N ARG A 41 -6.98 -23.53 0.77
CA ARG A 41 -6.90 -22.10 1.16
C ARG A 41 -5.55 -21.49 0.78
N ARG A 42 -5.00 -21.95 -0.34
CA ARG A 42 -3.67 -21.55 -0.78
C ARG A 42 -3.72 -20.07 -1.18
N PRO A 43 -2.83 -19.22 -0.66
CA PRO A 43 -2.76 -17.83 -1.10
C PRO A 43 -2.45 -17.76 -2.59
N ASP A 44 -3.02 -16.76 -3.26
CA ASP A 44 -2.77 -16.51 -4.68
C ASP A 44 -1.27 -16.37 -4.92
N LEU A 45 -0.78 -17.05 -5.97
CA LEU A 45 0.62 -16.95 -6.35
C LEU A 45 0.93 -15.53 -6.87
N PRO A 46 2.16 -15.06 -6.70
CA PRO A 46 2.60 -13.82 -7.31
C PRO A 46 2.41 -13.89 -8.84
N ILE A 47 1.77 -12.86 -9.38
CA ILE A 47 1.43 -12.81 -10.81
C ILE A 47 2.64 -12.40 -11.65
N THR A 48 2.87 -13.12 -12.74
CA THR A 48 3.92 -12.78 -13.71
C THR A 48 3.45 -11.75 -14.75
N SER A 49 2.16 -11.82 -15.12
CA SER A 49 1.50 -10.91 -16.06
C SER A 49 0.33 -10.18 -15.39
N GLY A 50 0.17 -8.90 -15.71
CA GLY A 50 -0.90 -8.09 -15.14
C GLY A 50 -2.21 -8.38 -15.85
N GLN A 51 -3.05 -9.24 -15.27
CA GLN A 51 -4.38 -9.56 -15.80
C GLN A 51 -5.43 -9.35 -14.71
N GLY A 52 -6.63 -8.88 -15.09
CA GLY A 52 -7.77 -8.72 -14.17
C GLY A 52 -7.62 -7.57 -13.16
N GLY A 53 -6.96 -6.48 -13.52
CA GLY A 53 -6.77 -5.31 -12.65
C GLY A 53 -5.59 -5.41 -11.68
N ARG A 54 -4.93 -6.58 -11.60
CA ARG A 54 -3.67 -6.73 -10.87
C ARG A 54 -2.49 -6.24 -11.71
N VAL A 55 -1.54 -5.55 -11.07
CA VAL A 55 -0.35 -5.01 -11.73
C VAL A 55 0.82 -5.98 -11.49
N ALA A 56 1.41 -6.52 -12.56
CA ALA A 56 2.62 -7.33 -12.45
C ALA A 56 3.87 -6.47 -12.36
N ALA A 57 4.89 -6.99 -11.68
CA ALA A 57 6.20 -6.33 -11.54
C ALA A 57 6.88 -6.07 -12.89
N SER A 58 6.66 -6.95 -13.89
CA SER A 58 7.23 -6.81 -15.23
C SER A 58 6.70 -5.59 -16.00
N GLY A 59 5.54 -5.05 -15.60
CA GLY A 59 5.04 -3.78 -16.10
C GLY A 59 4.68 -3.75 -17.59
N SER A 60 4.14 -4.86 -18.10
CA SER A 60 3.66 -4.97 -19.48
C SER A 60 2.33 -4.24 -19.75
N THR A 61 1.66 -3.70 -18.73
CA THR A 61 0.37 -3.01 -18.88
C THR A 61 0.52 -1.50 -18.87
N LEU A 62 -0.35 -0.80 -19.62
CA LEU A 62 -0.41 0.66 -19.64
C LEU A 62 -0.61 1.23 -18.23
N SER A 63 -1.44 0.60 -17.40
CA SER A 63 -1.62 1.00 -16.00
C SER A 63 -0.30 1.01 -15.23
N SER A 64 0.56 -0.01 -15.43
CA SER A 64 1.90 -0.05 -14.83
C SER A 64 2.81 1.06 -15.37
N PHE A 65 2.71 1.38 -16.66
CA PHE A 65 3.47 2.48 -17.28
C PHE A 65 3.05 3.84 -16.72
N VAL A 66 1.74 4.12 -16.63
CA VAL A 66 1.22 5.37 -16.06
C VAL A 66 1.60 5.51 -14.59
N ILE A 67 1.45 4.45 -13.79
CA ILE A 67 1.86 4.46 -12.38
C ILE A 67 3.37 4.78 -12.25
N ARG A 68 4.23 4.13 -13.05
CA ARG A 68 5.68 4.38 -13.01
C ARG A 68 6.05 5.78 -13.45
N ASN A 69 5.44 6.29 -14.52
CA ASN A 69 5.88 7.54 -15.13
C ASN A 69 5.19 8.78 -14.59
N LEU A 70 3.97 8.67 -14.05
CA LEU A 70 3.24 9.81 -13.48
C LEU A 70 3.21 9.71 -11.95
N GLY A 71 3.00 8.51 -11.41
CA GLY A 71 2.86 8.29 -9.97
C GLY A 71 4.18 8.31 -9.20
N LEU A 72 5.30 7.95 -9.82
CA LEU A 72 6.62 8.04 -9.18
C LEU A 72 7.42 9.28 -9.58
N SER A 73 7.12 9.92 -10.71
CA SER A 73 7.87 11.10 -11.18
C SER A 73 7.45 12.40 -10.49
N LYS A 74 6.20 12.47 -10.03
CA LYS A 74 5.65 13.56 -9.21
C LYS A 74 5.35 13.03 -7.82
N ARG A 75 6.34 12.43 -7.16
CA ARG A 75 6.31 12.43 -5.71
C ARG A 75 6.35 13.91 -5.32
N VAL A 76 5.19 14.47 -4.99
CA VAL A 76 5.16 15.49 -3.94
C VAL A 76 5.91 14.79 -2.82
N ASP A 77 7.05 15.36 -2.42
CA ASP A 77 7.79 14.83 -1.29
C ASP A 77 6.84 14.95 -0.08
N ASP A 78 6.04 13.91 0.15
CA ASP A 78 5.05 13.84 1.24
C ASP A 78 5.75 13.94 2.61
N ASP A 79 7.08 13.81 2.63
CA ASP A 79 7.98 14.01 3.76
C ASP A 79 8.37 15.49 4.00
N GLN A 80 7.90 16.44 3.18
CA GLN A 80 8.12 17.86 3.46
C GLN A 80 7.20 18.33 4.57
N ASP A 81 7.79 18.76 5.68
CA ASP A 81 7.04 19.38 6.77
C ASP A 81 6.23 20.56 6.22
N PRO A 82 4.90 20.61 6.44
CA PRO A 82 4.02 21.61 5.84
C PRO A 82 4.42 23.04 6.23
N ARG A 83 5.06 23.18 7.40
CA ARG A 83 5.63 24.43 7.88
C ARG A 83 6.75 24.93 6.98
N GLU A 84 7.70 24.07 6.62
CA GLU A 84 8.86 24.44 5.80
C GLU A 84 8.44 24.81 4.38
N ALA A 85 7.46 24.09 3.83
CA ALA A 85 6.88 24.39 2.53
C ALA A 85 6.25 25.79 2.50
N ILE A 86 5.46 26.17 3.51
CA ILE A 86 4.86 27.52 3.59
C ILE A 86 5.95 28.59 3.77
N LEU A 87 6.95 28.33 4.62
CA LEU A 87 8.03 29.28 4.89
C LEU A 87 8.90 29.55 3.65
N LYS A 88 9.09 28.56 2.77
CA LYS A 88 9.81 28.73 1.50
C LYS A 88 9.20 29.84 0.64
N TYR A 89 7.87 29.90 0.58
CA TYR A 89 7.15 30.89 -0.21
C TYR A 89 6.98 32.24 0.49
N ALA A 90 7.29 32.35 1.78
CA ALA A 90 7.17 33.62 2.52
C ALA A 90 8.05 34.72 1.91
N LYS A 91 9.30 34.40 1.54
CA LYS A 91 10.23 35.35 0.91
C LYS A 91 9.75 35.79 -0.48
N GLU A 92 9.29 34.84 -1.29
CA GLU A 92 8.79 35.11 -2.64
C GLU A 92 7.53 36.02 -2.61
N ALA A 93 6.67 35.83 -1.59
CA ALA A 93 5.47 36.64 -1.39
C ALA A 93 5.78 38.07 -0.93
N GLU A 94 6.85 38.28 -0.17
CA GLU A 94 7.33 39.61 0.23
C GLU A 94 7.93 40.38 -0.95
N GLU A 95 8.71 39.70 -1.80
CA GLU A 95 9.39 40.31 -2.95
C GLU A 95 8.42 40.65 -4.09
N ASN A 96 7.46 39.78 -4.40
CA ASN A 96 6.49 39.98 -5.49
C ASN A 96 5.03 39.90 -5.01
N PRO A 97 4.57 40.90 -4.24
CA PRO A 97 3.21 40.93 -3.72
C PRO A 97 2.23 41.29 -4.84
N PHE A 98 1.67 40.30 -5.52
CA PHE A 98 0.73 40.53 -6.64
C PHE A 98 -0.75 40.49 -6.21
N TRP A 99 -1.15 39.47 -5.42
CA TRP A 99 -2.58 39.20 -5.20
C TRP A 99 -3.21 39.88 -3.98
N VAL A 100 -2.51 39.93 -2.84
CA VAL A 100 -3.14 40.29 -1.55
C VAL A 100 -2.44 41.48 -0.89
N ALA A 101 -1.11 41.43 -0.78
CA ALA A 101 -0.35 42.44 -0.06
C ALA A 101 -0.50 43.90 -0.55
N PRO A 102 -0.70 44.23 -1.85
CA PRO A 102 -0.87 45.63 -2.27
C PRO A 102 -2.08 46.33 -1.66
N ALA A 103 -3.19 45.61 -1.45
CA ALA A 103 -4.43 46.16 -0.92
C ALA A 103 -4.33 46.44 0.59
N TYR A 104 -3.71 45.53 1.35
CA TYR A 104 -3.64 45.63 2.80
C TYR A 104 -2.49 46.49 3.31
N LYS A 105 -1.49 46.81 2.47
CA LYS A 105 -0.37 47.72 2.84
C LYS A 105 -0.82 49.08 3.40
N LYS A 106 -1.97 49.60 2.96
CA LYS A 106 -2.47 50.93 3.37
C LYS A 106 -3.41 50.89 4.57
N THR A 107 -4.15 49.81 4.73
CA THR A 107 -5.27 49.72 5.70
C THR A 107 -4.97 48.84 6.89
N GLN A 108 -3.87 48.07 6.85
CA GLN A 108 -3.53 47.16 7.93
C GLN A 108 -3.07 47.94 9.17
N PRO A 109 -3.77 47.82 10.31
CA PRO A 109 -3.33 48.40 11.56
C PRO A 109 -2.04 47.72 12.03
N LYS A 110 -1.17 48.47 12.70
CA LYS A 110 0.02 47.89 13.35
C LYS A 110 -0.46 46.96 14.46
N ALA A 111 -0.09 45.69 14.37
CA ALA A 111 -0.38 44.73 15.41
C ALA A 111 0.42 45.11 16.67
N ILE A 112 -0.30 45.33 17.77
CA ILE A 112 0.29 45.54 19.09
C ILE A 112 0.24 44.18 19.77
N PHE A 113 1.34 43.45 19.70
CA PHE A 113 1.51 42.24 20.50
C PHE A 113 1.99 42.65 21.89
N GLN A 114 1.59 41.91 22.92
CA GLN A 114 2.32 41.97 24.18
C GLN A 114 3.74 41.50 23.90
N ASP A 115 4.74 42.27 24.33
CA ASP A 115 6.09 41.75 24.47
C ASP A 115 5.97 40.57 25.43
N SER A 116 6.22 39.36 24.92
CA SER A 116 6.20 38.17 25.76
C SER A 116 7.20 38.37 26.88
N GLU A 117 6.73 38.53 28.11
CA GLU A 117 7.53 38.15 29.26
C GLU A 117 8.03 36.73 28.99
N ASP A 118 9.33 36.54 29.18
CA ASP A 118 10.09 35.33 28.88
C ASP A 118 9.32 34.05 29.28
N ASP A 119 8.73 33.35 28.30
CA ASP A 119 8.21 32.00 28.49
C ASP A 119 9.32 31.01 28.08
N PRO A 120 10.00 30.35 29.03
CA PRO A 120 11.15 29.50 28.74
C PRO A 120 10.68 28.14 28.25
N SER A 121 10.10 28.06 27.05
CA SER A 121 9.69 26.77 26.46
C SER A 121 10.65 26.22 25.40
N ASP A 122 11.85 26.81 25.24
CA ASP A 122 12.88 26.27 24.34
C ASP A 122 14.25 26.17 25.02
N ALA A 123 14.32 25.42 26.12
CA ALA A 123 15.58 24.94 26.68
C ALA A 123 15.78 23.47 26.30
N LYS A 124 16.57 23.26 25.23
CA LYS A 124 17.28 22.00 24.98
C LYS A 124 17.85 21.47 26.29
N LYS A 125 17.35 20.33 26.79
CA LYS A 125 17.98 19.64 27.91
C LYS A 125 19.36 19.12 27.46
N PRO A 126 20.47 19.50 28.11
CA PRO A 126 21.73 18.80 27.92
C PRO A 126 21.64 17.43 28.62
N LYS A 127 22.08 16.37 27.94
CA LYS A 127 22.33 15.09 28.59
C LYS A 127 23.47 15.26 29.59
N THR A 128 23.25 14.85 30.84
CA THR A 128 24.30 14.65 31.83
C THR A 128 24.32 13.18 32.20
N ASP A 129 25.46 12.54 31.98
CA ASP A 129 25.77 11.16 32.39
C ASP A 129 25.70 11.01 33.93
N SER A 130 25.13 9.90 34.37
CA SER A 130 25.34 9.27 35.69
C SER A 130 25.08 7.78 35.56
#